data_AF-A0A1Y6LY25-F1
#
_entry.id   AF-A0A1Y6LY25-F1
#
_cell.length_a   1.000
_cell.length_b   1.000
_cell.length_c   1.000
_cell.angle_alpha   90.00
_cell.angle_beta   90.00
_cell.angle_gamma   90.00
#
_symmetry.space_group_name_H-M   'P 1'
#
loop_
_entity.id
_entity.type
_entity.pdbx_description
1 polymer ?
#
loop_
_entity_poly.entity_id
_entity_poly.type
_entity_poly.pdbx_seq_one_letter_code
_entity_poly.pdbx_strand_id
1 'polypeptide(L)'
;MILEKFYNFFLYVIKRRPAKFDDPGDWLGRIDFDVELLPPKLRDRPLDFFAGHSRDLPTAQLCLGRYITTTLRGRSKEEQRAEYRKEENAPGRKALAWLLREYDSADLSANAGFLKALVHCMTKGESHAWRGAVLRFFVESQTYWAQGAEGINAALRTFEYSWTFAVPYGEDWLSDPLVVPKQRAGVWIFRQLLFKGANLRADTELFDQFILRLRHWRKFTDQCIMRADLLRVHPTKPTGLPSLEFIRRFHTAVPRPIFMRHFFDSWNGFGFMLNSAKLLETEGYKKEARWVLDIGLLEMPNHFNPQARYVQGKSDRLFGYEATNPGEKRPVRDDRQKARAAYLSDGATVRIF
;
A
#
# COMPACT_ATOMS: atom_id res chain seq x y z
N MET A 1 27.76 -3.39 -30.20
CA MET A 1 28.54 -2.87 -29.05
C MET A 1 27.80 -1.86 -28.15
N ILE A 2 27.39 -0.66 -28.59
CA ILE A 2 26.79 0.35 -27.67
C ILE A 2 25.49 -0.17 -27.03
N LEU A 3 24.56 -0.69 -27.83
CA LEU A 3 23.29 -1.27 -27.37
C LEU A 3 23.51 -2.40 -26.35
N GLU A 4 24.49 -3.28 -26.55
CA GLU A 4 24.78 -4.37 -25.61
C GLU A 4 25.31 -3.86 -24.26
N LYS A 5 26.12 -2.78 -24.26
CA LYS A 5 26.54 -2.12 -23.02
C LYS A 5 25.35 -1.49 -22.28
N PHE A 6 24.37 -0.93 -23.01
CA PHE A 6 23.10 -0.46 -22.43
C PHE A 6 22.29 -1.62 -21.83
N TYR A 7 22.03 -2.68 -22.60
CA TYR A 7 21.28 -3.85 -22.14
C TYR A 7 21.93 -4.50 -20.91
N ASN A 8 23.26 -4.71 -20.94
CA ASN A 8 23.98 -5.31 -19.82
C ASN A 8 23.97 -4.41 -18.57
N PHE A 9 24.04 -3.09 -18.73
CA PHE A 9 23.92 -2.15 -17.61
C PHE A 9 22.55 -2.22 -16.93
N PHE A 10 21.46 -2.18 -17.72
CA PHE A 10 20.11 -2.26 -17.15
C PHE A 10 19.79 -3.64 -16.59
N LEU A 11 20.06 -4.73 -17.32
CA LEU A 11 19.75 -6.10 -16.90
C LEU A 11 20.61 -6.56 -15.71
N TYR A 12 21.92 -6.31 -15.71
CA TYR A 12 22.84 -6.90 -14.72
C TYR A 12 23.43 -5.90 -13.71
N VAL A 13 23.72 -4.65 -14.10
CA VAL A 13 24.44 -3.70 -13.22
C VAL A 13 23.51 -2.91 -12.28
N ILE A 14 22.32 -2.48 -12.75
CA ILE A 14 21.39 -1.74 -11.88
C ILE A 14 20.81 -2.65 -10.79
N LYS A 15 21.21 -2.38 -9.54
CA LYS A 15 20.65 -2.94 -8.31
C LYS A 15 19.29 -2.28 -7.99
N ARG A 16 18.35 -3.07 -7.44
CA ARG A 16 17.09 -2.56 -6.88
C ARG A 16 17.38 -1.70 -5.66
N ARG A 17 16.76 -0.51 -5.55
CA ARG A 17 16.73 0.25 -4.28
C ARG A 17 15.59 -0.30 -3.40
N PRO A 18 15.80 -0.54 -2.09
CA PRO A 18 14.70 -0.84 -1.18
C PRO A 18 13.78 0.40 -1.07
N ALA A 19 12.47 0.17 -1.02
CA ALA A 19 11.50 1.25 -0.90
C ALA A 19 11.27 1.62 0.57
N LYS A 20 11.25 2.94 0.87
CA LYS A 20 10.87 3.44 2.18
C LYS A 20 9.35 3.33 2.35
N PHE A 21 8.90 2.30 3.04
CA PHE A 21 7.52 2.13 3.51
C PHE A 21 7.55 1.79 5.00
N ASP A 22 6.60 2.35 5.77
CA ASP A 22 6.46 2.12 7.20
C ASP A 22 6.49 0.62 7.54
N ASP A 23 7.25 0.26 8.55
CA ASP A 23 7.31 -1.08 9.11
C ASP A 23 6.13 -1.34 10.08
N PRO A 24 5.80 -2.61 10.39
CA PRO A 24 4.67 -2.94 11.25
C PRO A 24 4.92 -2.42 12.68
N GLY A 25 4.30 -1.28 13.03
CA GLY A 25 4.39 -0.65 14.35
C GLY A 25 4.76 0.84 14.36
N ASP A 26 5.27 1.40 13.26
CA ASP A 26 5.84 2.77 13.18
C ASP A 26 4.87 3.92 13.55
N TRP A 27 3.58 3.64 13.70
CA TRP A 27 2.55 4.61 14.09
C TRP A 27 2.45 4.83 15.60
N LEU A 28 2.98 3.91 16.43
CA LEU A 28 2.91 4.00 17.89
C LEU A 28 3.74 5.16 18.46
N GLY A 29 4.88 5.47 17.86
CA GLY A 29 5.78 6.55 18.29
C GLY A 29 5.36 7.95 17.82
N ARG A 30 4.08 8.17 17.49
CA ARG A 30 3.58 9.42 16.88
C ARG A 30 2.36 10.01 17.61
N ILE A 31 2.25 9.75 18.92
CA ILE A 31 1.14 10.19 19.77
C ILE A 31 1.72 10.93 20.98
N ASP A 32 1.21 12.13 21.27
CA ASP A 32 1.74 13.08 22.25
C ASP A 32 0.60 13.66 23.12
N PHE A 33 0.88 13.94 24.39
CA PHE A 33 -0.13 14.31 25.41
C PHE A 33 0.45 15.12 26.59
N ASP A 34 -0.24 16.20 26.97
CA ASP A 34 -0.14 16.77 28.32
C ASP A 34 -0.97 15.92 29.32
N VAL A 35 -0.48 15.78 30.54
CA VAL A 35 -0.98 14.86 31.57
C VAL A 35 -1.38 15.59 32.87
N GLU A 36 -1.09 16.89 32.99
CA GLU A 36 -1.34 17.67 34.21
C GLU A 36 -2.77 18.23 34.29
N LEU A 37 -3.42 18.44 33.14
CA LEU A 37 -4.76 19.01 33.00
C LEU A 37 -5.92 18.17 33.60
N LEU A 38 -5.66 16.95 34.08
CA LEU A 38 -6.70 16.05 34.59
C LEU A 38 -7.03 16.28 36.08
N PRO A 39 -8.32 16.34 36.47
CA PRO A 39 -8.75 16.37 37.86
C PRO A 39 -8.18 15.19 38.68
N PRO A 40 -7.81 15.36 39.97
CA PRO A 40 -7.13 14.32 40.77
C PRO A 40 -7.81 12.94 40.72
N LYS A 41 -9.13 12.88 40.92
CA LYS A 41 -9.90 11.61 40.88
C LYS A 41 -9.77 10.86 39.55
N LEU A 42 -9.63 11.58 38.44
CA LEU A 42 -9.43 11.01 37.09
C LEU A 42 -7.96 10.72 36.78
N ARG A 43 -7.03 11.33 37.52
CA ARG A 43 -5.60 10.99 37.44
C ARG A 43 -5.30 9.61 38.03
N ASP A 44 -6.07 9.18 39.03
CA ASP A 44 -5.91 7.90 39.71
C ASP A 44 -6.74 6.77 39.08
N ARG A 45 -7.97 7.07 38.64
CA ARG A 45 -8.88 6.10 37.97
C ARG A 45 -9.48 6.66 36.67
N PRO A 46 -8.68 6.79 35.59
CA PRO A 46 -9.14 7.43 34.35
C PRO A 46 -10.30 6.71 33.63
N LEU A 47 -10.49 5.40 33.84
CA LEU A 47 -11.59 4.65 33.22
C LEU A 47 -12.95 4.85 33.89
N ASP A 48 -12.99 5.30 35.14
CA ASP A 48 -14.25 5.50 35.89
C ASP A 48 -15.07 6.65 35.27
N PHE A 49 -14.43 7.56 34.54
CA PHE A 49 -15.06 8.59 33.71
C PHE A 49 -16.14 8.02 32.78
N PHE A 50 -15.86 6.87 32.15
CA PHE A 50 -16.75 6.23 31.16
C PHE A 50 -17.91 5.45 31.80
N ALA A 51 -17.95 5.32 33.13
CA ALA A 51 -19.10 4.77 33.85
C ALA A 51 -20.17 5.83 34.16
N GLY A 52 -19.77 7.11 34.24
CA GLY A 52 -20.65 8.24 34.52
C GLY A 52 -21.41 8.76 33.29
N HIS A 53 -22.31 9.74 33.52
CA HIS A 53 -23.04 10.45 32.47
C HIS A 53 -22.30 11.74 32.04
N SER A 54 -20.96 11.72 32.11
CA SER A 54 -20.12 12.84 31.67
C SER A 54 -20.15 13.00 30.15
N ARG A 55 -20.01 14.23 29.65
CA ARG A 55 -20.03 14.57 28.20
C ARG A 55 -18.74 15.24 27.69
N ASP A 56 -17.70 15.31 28.52
CA ASP A 56 -16.44 16.02 28.22
C ASP A 56 -15.48 15.15 27.35
N LEU A 57 -15.54 15.35 26.03
CA LEU A 57 -14.70 14.66 25.04
C LEU A 57 -13.18 14.95 25.18
N PRO A 58 -12.72 16.20 25.41
CA PRO A 58 -11.33 16.49 25.77
C PRO A 58 -10.84 15.70 27.01
N THR A 59 -11.59 15.68 28.11
CA THR A 59 -11.22 14.89 29.29
C THR A 59 -11.25 13.39 28.99
N ALA A 60 -12.22 12.90 28.20
CA ALA A 60 -12.26 11.51 27.75
C ALA A 60 -10.98 11.09 26.98
N GLN A 61 -10.48 11.96 26.09
CA GLN A 61 -9.21 11.75 25.39
C GLN A 61 -8.02 11.67 26.35
N LEU A 62 -7.91 12.63 27.27
CA LEU A 62 -6.83 12.69 28.24
C LEU A 62 -6.86 11.46 29.18
N CYS A 63 -8.04 11.01 29.60
CA CYS A 63 -8.23 9.78 30.35
C CYS A 63 -7.73 8.54 29.60
N LEU A 64 -8.09 8.36 28.31
CA LEU A 64 -7.61 7.24 27.51
C LEU A 64 -6.10 7.31 27.25
N GLY A 65 -5.57 8.47 26.86
CA GLY A 65 -4.14 8.68 26.65
C GLY A 65 -3.31 8.42 27.92
N ARG A 66 -3.76 8.92 29.07
CA ARG A 66 -3.15 8.65 30.38
C ARG A 66 -3.25 7.18 30.77
N TYR A 67 -4.39 6.51 30.55
CA TYR A 67 -4.56 5.09 30.86
C TYR A 67 -3.60 4.20 30.04
N ILE A 68 -3.43 4.52 28.75
CA ILE A 68 -2.45 3.89 27.88
C ILE A 68 -1.04 4.12 28.45
N THR A 69 -0.62 5.38 28.64
CA THR A 69 0.73 5.73 29.12
C THR A 69 1.07 5.14 30.48
N THR A 70 0.15 5.17 31.44
CA THR A 70 0.36 4.61 32.80
C THR A 70 0.46 3.08 32.79
N THR A 71 -0.28 2.40 31.92
CA THR A 71 -0.23 0.93 31.80
C THR A 71 0.98 0.46 30.99
N LEU A 72 1.46 1.26 30.01
CA LEU A 72 2.68 0.98 29.26
C LEU A 72 3.97 1.24 30.06
N ARG A 73 3.96 2.14 31.05
CA ARG A 73 5.18 2.57 31.75
C ARG A 73 5.70 1.49 32.71
N GLY A 74 6.90 0.98 32.44
CA GLY A 74 7.66 0.09 33.34
C GLY A 74 7.17 -1.35 33.42
N ARG A 75 6.14 -1.74 32.64
CA ARG A 75 5.62 -3.11 32.57
C ARG A 75 6.09 -3.82 31.31
N SER A 76 6.25 -5.15 31.37
CA SER A 76 6.42 -5.99 30.18
C SER A 76 5.17 -5.96 29.28
N LYS A 77 5.34 -6.34 28.01
CA LYS A 77 4.21 -6.45 27.06
C LYS A 77 3.19 -7.49 27.53
N GLU A 78 3.64 -8.51 28.24
CA GLU A 78 2.86 -9.63 28.77
C GLU A 78 1.96 -9.18 29.92
N GLU A 79 2.48 -8.39 30.87
CA GLU A 79 1.70 -7.79 31.95
C GLU A 79 0.68 -6.76 31.43
N GLN A 80 1.06 -5.94 30.45
CA GLN A 80 0.14 -5.02 29.75
C GLN A 80 -1.03 -5.80 29.12
N ARG A 81 -0.73 -6.89 28.41
CA ARG A 81 -1.73 -7.78 27.80
C ARG A 81 -2.63 -8.45 28.84
N ALA A 82 -2.09 -8.86 29.99
CA ALA A 82 -2.88 -9.44 31.08
C ALA A 82 -3.85 -8.43 31.68
N GLU A 83 -3.42 -7.18 31.88
CA GLU A 83 -4.26 -6.13 32.46
C GLU A 83 -5.42 -5.74 31.54
N TYR A 84 -5.17 -5.60 30.24
CA TYR A 84 -6.19 -5.29 29.22
C TYR A 84 -7.13 -6.45 28.87
N ARG A 85 -6.90 -7.67 29.41
CA ARG A 85 -7.76 -8.85 29.21
C ARG A 85 -8.86 -8.99 30.26
N LYS A 86 -8.71 -8.38 31.44
CA LYS A 86 -9.76 -8.33 32.47
C LYS A 86 -10.98 -7.59 31.91
N GLU A 87 -12.17 -8.19 31.96
CA GLU A 87 -13.37 -7.60 31.32
C GLU A 87 -13.73 -6.23 31.93
N GLU A 88 -13.56 -6.10 33.25
CA GLU A 88 -13.70 -4.85 34.01
C GLU A 88 -12.79 -3.71 33.52
N ASN A 89 -11.63 -4.04 32.93
CA ASN A 89 -10.65 -3.08 32.45
C ASN A 89 -10.80 -2.70 30.98
N ALA A 90 -11.62 -3.41 30.18
CA ALA A 90 -11.63 -3.30 28.72
C ALA A 90 -11.95 -1.87 28.22
N PRO A 91 -10.94 -1.04 27.88
CA PRO A 91 -11.11 0.41 27.88
C PRO A 91 -11.92 0.87 26.66
N GLY A 92 -11.65 0.26 25.50
CA GLY A 92 -12.36 0.51 24.25
C GLY A 92 -13.82 0.09 24.31
N ARG A 93 -14.17 -0.97 25.05
CA ARG A 93 -15.57 -1.38 25.22
C ARG A 93 -16.33 -0.41 26.11
N LYS A 94 -15.73 0.06 27.20
CA LYS A 94 -16.31 1.12 28.05
C LYS A 94 -16.46 2.45 27.28
N ALA A 95 -15.41 2.90 26.59
CA ALA A 95 -15.44 4.15 25.83
C ALA A 95 -16.37 4.10 24.60
N LEU A 96 -16.43 2.98 23.87
CA LEU A 96 -17.38 2.76 22.78
C LEU A 96 -18.82 2.72 23.31
N ALA A 97 -19.09 2.01 24.41
CA ALA A 97 -20.43 1.95 25.00
C ALA A 97 -20.88 3.29 25.61
N TRP A 98 -19.94 4.11 26.10
CA TRP A 98 -20.20 5.49 26.51
C TRP A 98 -20.55 6.38 25.30
N LEU A 99 -19.77 6.29 24.23
CA LEU A 99 -20.00 7.06 22.98
C LEU A 99 -21.31 6.67 22.26
N LEU A 100 -21.62 5.38 22.18
CA LEU A 100 -22.82 4.87 21.50
C LEU A 100 -24.14 5.22 22.21
N ARG A 101 -24.10 5.74 23.45
CA ARG A 101 -25.32 6.15 24.18
C ARG A 101 -25.89 7.48 23.72
N GLU A 102 -25.07 8.39 23.19
CA GLU A 102 -25.48 9.74 22.77
C GLU A 102 -24.79 10.20 21.47
N TYR A 103 -24.62 9.25 20.54
CA TYR A 103 -23.90 9.38 19.26
C TYR A 103 -24.26 10.65 18.46
N ASP A 104 -25.54 11.04 18.46
CA ASP A 104 -26.08 12.16 17.66
C ASP A 104 -25.57 13.55 18.07
N SER A 105 -24.86 13.66 19.20
CA SER A 105 -24.34 14.93 19.73
C SER A 105 -22.81 15.09 19.62
N ALA A 106 -22.09 14.03 19.24
CA ALA A 106 -20.63 13.98 19.33
C ALA A 106 -19.94 14.18 17.97
N ASP A 107 -19.46 15.40 17.69
CA ASP A 107 -18.60 15.64 16.52
C ASP A 107 -17.19 15.04 16.71
N LEU A 108 -17.07 13.77 16.35
CA LEU A 108 -15.82 13.02 16.31
C LEU A 108 -14.82 13.50 15.25
N SER A 109 -15.24 14.36 14.31
CA SER A 109 -14.36 14.93 13.29
C SER A 109 -13.56 16.12 13.84
N ALA A 110 -14.18 16.95 14.67
CA ALA A 110 -13.52 18.06 15.36
C ALA A 110 -12.44 17.59 16.35
N ASN A 111 -12.64 16.45 17.02
CA ASN A 111 -11.64 15.87 17.93
C ASN A 111 -10.97 14.59 17.41
N ALA A 112 -10.11 14.77 16.40
CA ALA A 112 -9.23 13.73 15.90
C ALA A 112 -8.20 13.19 16.94
N GLY A 113 -8.00 13.87 18.07
CA GLY A 113 -7.17 13.40 19.18
C GLY A 113 -7.89 12.32 20.00
N PHE A 114 -9.12 12.62 20.42
CA PHE A 114 -10.04 11.65 21.01
C PHE A 114 -10.21 10.48 20.05
N LEU A 115 -10.55 10.72 18.78
CA LEU A 115 -10.74 9.62 17.82
C LEU A 115 -9.49 8.74 17.66
N LYS A 116 -8.26 9.25 17.78
CA LYS A 116 -7.02 8.44 17.75
C LYS A 116 -6.79 7.64 19.04
N ALA A 117 -6.95 8.24 20.21
CA ALA A 117 -6.81 7.54 21.49
C ALA A 117 -7.93 6.49 21.67
N LEU A 118 -9.15 6.90 21.32
CA LEU A 118 -10.30 6.03 21.19
C LEU A 118 -10.00 4.90 20.22
N VAL A 119 -9.53 5.14 18.98
CA VAL A 119 -9.15 4.09 18.01
C VAL A 119 -7.87 3.32 18.37
N HIS A 120 -7.04 3.77 19.31
CA HIS A 120 -6.04 2.89 19.93
C HIS A 120 -6.73 1.80 20.79
N CYS A 121 -7.90 2.11 21.36
CA CYS A 121 -8.78 1.17 22.04
C CYS A 121 -9.89 0.56 21.12
N MET A 122 -10.21 1.23 20.01
CA MET A 122 -11.30 1.01 19.04
C MET A 122 -10.80 0.69 17.62
N THR A 123 -9.55 0.23 17.50
CA THR A 123 -9.24 -0.86 16.55
C THR A 123 -10.01 -2.16 16.90
N LYS A 124 -10.94 -2.07 17.86
CA LYS A 124 -12.16 -2.86 18.09
C LYS A 124 -13.48 -2.02 17.89
N GLY A 125 -13.83 -1.58 16.65
CA GLY A 125 -15.15 -1.01 16.22
C GLY A 125 -15.46 0.47 16.61
N GLU A 126 -16.23 1.34 15.91
CA GLU A 126 -16.96 1.38 14.60
C GLU A 126 -16.62 2.75 13.86
N SER A 127 -17.14 3.26 12.71
CA SER A 127 -18.19 2.87 11.71
C SER A 127 -17.70 2.88 10.23
N HIS A 128 -18.07 1.87 9.41
CA HIS A 128 -17.56 1.44 8.06
C HIS A 128 -16.09 1.62 7.66
N ALA A 129 -15.55 2.84 7.62
CA ALA A 129 -14.16 3.10 7.21
C ALA A 129 -13.16 2.48 8.21
N TRP A 130 -13.55 2.33 9.49
CA TRP A 130 -12.80 1.47 10.41
C TRP A 130 -12.77 0.03 9.92
N ARG A 131 -13.82 -0.57 9.32
CA ARG A 131 -13.80 -1.98 8.92
C ARG A 131 -12.63 -2.25 7.98
N GLY A 132 -12.34 -1.32 7.07
CA GLY A 132 -11.14 -1.36 6.22
C GLY A 132 -9.84 -0.99 6.92
N ALA A 133 -9.86 -0.06 7.89
CA ALA A 133 -8.68 0.31 8.69
C ALA A 133 -8.33 -0.73 9.78
N VAL A 134 -9.30 -1.52 10.21
CA VAL A 134 -9.23 -2.53 11.26
C VAL A 134 -9.03 -3.91 10.68
N LEU A 135 -9.58 -4.21 9.50
CA LEU A 135 -9.03 -5.27 8.66
C LEU A 135 -7.54 -4.99 8.38
N ARG A 136 -7.16 -3.75 8.04
CA ARG A 136 -5.74 -3.38 7.88
C ARG A 136 -4.95 -3.53 9.19
N PHE A 137 -5.45 -3.06 10.32
CA PHE A 137 -4.78 -3.21 11.62
C PHE A 137 -4.67 -4.68 12.08
N PHE A 138 -5.68 -5.52 11.83
CA PHE A 138 -5.62 -6.95 12.10
C PHE A 138 -4.56 -7.60 11.21
N VAL A 139 -4.56 -7.31 9.90
CA VAL A 139 -3.54 -7.77 8.95
C VAL A 139 -2.13 -7.34 9.39
N GLU A 140 -1.94 -6.07 9.75
CA GLU A 140 -0.66 -5.53 10.28
C GLU A 140 -0.25 -6.20 11.59
N SER A 141 -1.18 -6.35 12.54
CA SER A 141 -0.93 -6.94 13.85
C SER A 141 -0.64 -8.43 13.79
N GLN A 142 -1.37 -9.18 12.95
CA GLN A 142 -1.10 -10.59 12.69
C GLN A 142 0.28 -10.77 12.05
N THR A 143 0.68 -9.88 11.14
CA THR A 143 2.05 -9.90 10.57
C THR A 143 3.11 -9.56 11.61
N TYR A 144 2.84 -8.60 12.52
CA TYR A 144 3.78 -8.21 13.57
C TYR A 144 3.97 -9.28 14.64
N TRP A 145 2.92 -10.04 14.97
CA TRP A 145 2.97 -11.05 16.03
C TRP A 145 3.34 -12.47 15.57
N ALA A 146 3.06 -12.85 14.31
CA ALA A 146 3.45 -14.16 13.78
C ALA A 146 4.88 -14.13 13.19
N GLN A 147 5.75 -15.01 13.68
CA GLN A 147 7.18 -14.97 13.40
C GLN A 147 7.55 -15.52 12.01
N GLY A 148 8.65 -15.01 11.45
CA GLY A 148 9.38 -15.64 10.34
C GLY A 148 8.64 -15.64 8.99
N ALA A 149 8.02 -16.77 8.66
CA ALA A 149 7.18 -16.93 7.46
C ALA A 149 5.70 -16.65 7.75
N GLU A 150 5.24 -16.98 8.96
CA GLU A 150 3.80 -16.97 9.27
C GLU A 150 3.21 -15.57 9.37
N GLY A 151 4.02 -14.52 9.50
CA GLY A 151 3.56 -13.13 9.47
C GLY A 151 2.71 -12.81 8.22
N ILE A 152 3.25 -13.08 7.03
CA ILE A 152 2.52 -12.77 5.78
C ILE A 152 1.38 -13.75 5.51
N ASN A 153 1.52 -15.02 5.92
CA ASN A 153 0.47 -16.03 5.78
C ASN A 153 -0.71 -15.74 6.71
N ALA A 154 -0.47 -15.25 7.92
CA ALA A 154 -1.51 -14.79 8.84
C ALA A 154 -2.23 -13.55 8.29
N ALA A 155 -1.50 -12.60 7.67
CA ALA A 155 -2.11 -11.49 6.94
C ALA A 155 -2.99 -11.93 5.77
N LEU A 156 -2.50 -12.85 4.92
CA LEU A 156 -3.27 -13.38 3.78
C LEU A 156 -4.51 -14.15 4.23
N ARG A 157 -4.40 -15.05 5.22
CA ARG A 157 -5.54 -15.78 5.81
C ARG A 157 -6.57 -14.82 6.41
N THR A 158 -6.13 -13.80 7.15
CA THR A 158 -7.01 -12.76 7.72
C THR A 158 -7.74 -11.97 6.62
N PHE A 159 -7.04 -11.66 5.53
CA PHE A 159 -7.61 -10.95 4.40
C PHE A 159 -8.62 -11.81 3.61
N GLU A 160 -8.31 -13.08 3.35
CA GLU A 160 -9.24 -13.95 2.63
C GLU A 160 -10.49 -14.29 3.47
N TYR A 161 -10.30 -14.54 4.77
CA TYR A 161 -11.41 -14.72 5.71
C TYR A 161 -12.35 -13.49 5.76
N SER A 162 -11.87 -12.29 5.44
CA SER A 162 -12.74 -11.10 5.34
C SER A 162 -13.74 -11.14 4.17
N TRP A 163 -13.67 -12.12 3.26
CA TRP A 163 -14.68 -12.37 2.23
C TRP A 163 -15.77 -13.36 2.66
N THR A 164 -15.62 -14.14 3.74
CA THR A 164 -16.72 -14.99 4.23
C THR A 164 -17.88 -14.15 4.77
N PHE A 165 -17.59 -12.93 5.22
CA PHE A 165 -18.56 -11.89 5.60
C PHE A 165 -19.05 -11.03 4.41
N ALA A 166 -18.77 -11.40 3.16
CA ALA A 166 -19.31 -10.72 1.98
C ALA A 166 -20.55 -11.46 1.47
N VAL A 167 -21.73 -10.96 1.84
CA VAL A 167 -23.03 -11.52 1.40
C VAL A 167 -23.18 -11.33 -0.12
N PRO A 168 -23.67 -12.34 -0.88
CA PRO A 168 -23.73 -12.26 -2.34
C PRO A 168 -24.94 -11.44 -2.83
N TYR A 169 -24.76 -10.12 -2.93
CA TYR A 169 -25.73 -9.20 -3.55
C TYR A 169 -25.15 -8.43 -4.75
N GLY A 170 -26.06 -7.83 -5.53
CA GLY A 170 -25.80 -7.21 -6.83
C GLY A 170 -25.07 -5.87 -6.78
N GLU A 171 -25.21 -5.08 -7.84
CA GLU A 171 -24.30 -3.96 -8.14
C GLU A 171 -24.27 -2.83 -7.09
N ASP A 172 -25.33 -2.67 -6.30
CA ASP A 172 -25.47 -1.66 -5.23
C ASP A 172 -24.84 -2.02 -3.86
N TRP A 173 -24.10 -3.14 -3.77
CA TRP A 173 -23.47 -3.65 -2.52
C TRP A 173 -22.61 -2.63 -1.75
N LEU A 174 -22.18 -1.53 -2.37
CA LEU A 174 -21.45 -0.42 -1.72
C LEU A 174 -22.28 0.32 -0.64
N SER A 175 -23.60 0.11 -0.60
CA SER A 175 -24.52 0.70 0.38
C SER A 175 -24.88 -0.21 1.57
N ASP A 176 -24.42 -1.46 1.58
CA ASP A 176 -24.74 -2.46 2.61
C ASP A 176 -24.07 -2.11 3.97
N PRO A 177 -24.82 -2.06 5.09
CA PRO A 177 -24.34 -1.61 6.41
C PRO A 177 -23.35 -2.57 7.11
N LEU A 178 -23.00 -3.71 6.51
CA LEU A 178 -22.03 -4.70 7.03
C LEU A 178 -20.73 -4.75 6.20
N VAL A 179 -20.70 -4.17 5.00
CA VAL A 179 -19.56 -4.29 4.09
C VAL A 179 -18.25 -3.76 4.68
N VAL A 180 -17.26 -4.65 4.73
CA VAL A 180 -15.86 -4.39 5.06
C VAL A 180 -15.10 -3.92 3.81
N PRO A 181 -14.53 -2.69 3.76
CA PRO A 181 -13.73 -2.22 2.62
C PRO A 181 -12.32 -2.81 2.59
N LYS A 182 -12.02 -3.72 1.64
CA LYS A 182 -10.73 -4.44 1.59
C LYS A 182 -9.53 -3.60 1.15
N GLN A 183 -9.74 -2.48 0.46
CA GLN A 183 -8.68 -1.74 -0.24
C GLN A 183 -7.47 -1.38 0.64
N ARG A 184 -7.68 -0.88 1.86
CA ARG A 184 -6.59 -0.43 2.75
C ARG A 184 -5.66 -1.58 3.17
N ALA A 185 -6.23 -2.73 3.53
CA ALA A 185 -5.47 -3.92 3.88
C ALA A 185 -4.76 -4.52 2.66
N GLY A 186 -5.44 -4.60 1.52
CA GLY A 186 -4.87 -5.13 0.27
C GLY A 186 -3.69 -4.30 -0.26
N VAL A 187 -3.77 -2.97 -0.19
CA VAL A 187 -2.62 -2.08 -0.53
C VAL A 187 -1.41 -2.39 0.34
N TRP A 188 -1.63 -2.69 1.62
CA TRP A 188 -0.55 -2.98 2.56
C TRP A 188 0.07 -4.36 2.33
N ILE A 189 -0.74 -5.42 2.20
CA ILE A 189 -0.27 -6.79 1.88
C ILE A 189 0.56 -6.78 0.59
N PHE A 190 0.06 -6.13 -0.47
CA PHE A 190 0.79 -5.95 -1.73
C PHE A 190 2.17 -5.33 -1.52
N ARG A 191 2.30 -4.31 -0.66
CA ARG A 191 3.61 -3.69 -0.37
C ARG A 191 4.56 -4.64 0.36
N GLN A 192 4.07 -5.44 1.30
CA GLN A 192 4.91 -6.42 2.00
C GLN A 192 5.41 -7.51 1.05
N LEU A 193 4.52 -8.06 0.23
CA LEU A 193 4.85 -9.05 -0.80
C LEU A 193 5.88 -8.51 -1.81
N LEU A 194 5.65 -7.31 -2.36
CA LEU A 194 6.44 -6.79 -3.48
C LEU A 194 7.77 -6.13 -3.06
N PHE A 195 7.83 -5.48 -1.89
CA PHE A 195 8.97 -4.63 -1.51
C PHE A 195 9.74 -5.06 -0.26
N LYS A 196 9.14 -5.86 0.62
CA LYS A 196 9.78 -6.32 1.87
C LYS A 196 10.18 -7.81 1.83
N GLY A 197 10.09 -8.43 0.65
CA GLY A 197 10.53 -9.82 0.39
C GLY A 197 9.63 -10.90 0.97
N ALA A 198 8.44 -10.53 1.48
CA ALA A 198 7.52 -11.46 2.13
C ALA A 198 6.97 -12.52 1.15
N ASN A 199 6.97 -12.24 -0.15
CA ASN A 199 6.59 -13.18 -1.20
C ASN A 199 7.40 -14.49 -1.15
N LEU A 200 8.68 -14.46 -0.75
CA LEU A 200 9.54 -15.66 -0.66
C LEU A 200 9.13 -16.64 0.45
N ARG A 201 8.17 -16.25 1.30
CA ARG A 201 7.64 -17.03 2.42
C ARG A 201 6.12 -17.14 2.41
N ALA A 202 5.49 -16.58 1.38
CA ALA A 202 4.04 -16.63 1.22
C ALA A 202 3.63 -18.02 0.74
N ASP A 203 2.61 -18.58 1.38
CA ASP A 203 1.89 -19.74 0.87
C ASP A 203 1.36 -19.46 -0.55
N THR A 204 1.47 -20.47 -1.44
CA THR A 204 1.13 -20.29 -2.85
C THR A 204 -0.37 -20.16 -3.07
N GLU A 205 -1.21 -20.94 -2.38
CA GLU A 205 -2.65 -20.90 -2.59
C GLU A 205 -3.23 -19.57 -2.11
N LEU A 206 -2.83 -19.11 -0.93
CA LEU A 206 -3.22 -17.82 -0.37
C LEU A 206 -2.73 -16.63 -1.22
N PHE A 207 -1.56 -16.74 -1.85
CA PHE A 207 -1.02 -15.72 -2.76
C PHE A 207 -1.82 -15.67 -4.08
N ASP A 208 -2.17 -16.82 -4.66
CA ASP A 208 -3.02 -16.90 -5.87
C ASP A 208 -4.46 -16.42 -5.58
N GLN A 209 -5.05 -16.80 -4.45
CA GLN A 209 -6.35 -16.29 -3.98
C GLN A 209 -6.32 -14.75 -3.86
N PHE A 210 -5.28 -14.19 -3.23
CA PHE A 210 -5.11 -12.74 -3.12
C PHE A 210 -5.02 -12.03 -4.48
N ILE A 211 -4.33 -12.63 -5.46
CA ILE A 211 -4.29 -12.14 -6.85
C ILE A 211 -5.68 -12.20 -7.51
N LEU A 212 -6.42 -13.30 -7.35
CA LEU A 212 -7.77 -13.45 -7.91
C LEU A 212 -8.74 -12.41 -7.32
N ARG A 213 -8.60 -12.09 -6.03
CA ARG A 213 -9.44 -11.11 -5.33
C ARG A 213 -9.19 -9.64 -5.73
N LEU A 214 -8.08 -9.29 -6.40
CA LEU A 214 -7.75 -7.91 -6.80
C LEU A 214 -8.93 -7.17 -7.46
N ARG A 215 -9.70 -7.87 -8.31
CA ARG A 215 -10.88 -7.31 -9.03
C ARG A 215 -11.98 -6.76 -8.11
N HIS A 216 -12.04 -7.20 -6.85
CA HIS A 216 -13.09 -6.81 -5.89
C HIS A 216 -12.67 -5.63 -4.99
N TRP A 217 -11.46 -5.10 -5.12
CA TRP A 217 -10.99 -3.96 -4.31
C TRP A 217 -10.05 -2.99 -5.04
N ARG A 218 -9.89 -3.14 -6.37
CA ARG A 218 -9.12 -2.25 -7.23
C ARG A 218 -9.88 -1.91 -8.52
N LYS A 219 -9.60 -0.72 -9.06
CA LYS A 219 -9.97 -0.37 -10.43
C LYS A 219 -9.20 -1.26 -11.42
N PHE A 220 -9.81 -1.58 -12.55
CA PHE A 220 -9.26 -2.50 -13.56
C PHE A 220 -7.80 -2.18 -13.97
N THR A 221 -7.46 -0.90 -14.12
CA THR A 221 -6.10 -0.43 -14.46
C THR A 221 -5.08 -0.79 -13.38
N ASP A 222 -5.41 -0.52 -12.11
CA ASP A 222 -4.58 -0.83 -10.95
C ASP A 222 -4.44 -2.35 -10.79
N GLN A 223 -5.54 -3.09 -10.97
CA GLN A 223 -5.58 -4.55 -10.92
C GLN A 223 -4.59 -5.16 -11.92
N CYS A 224 -4.57 -4.70 -13.17
CA CYS A 224 -3.67 -5.24 -14.18
C CYS A 224 -2.19 -5.05 -13.81
N ILE A 225 -1.82 -3.85 -13.35
CA ILE A 225 -0.44 -3.55 -12.91
C ILE A 225 -0.09 -4.38 -11.66
N MET A 226 -0.95 -4.41 -10.65
CA MET A 226 -0.70 -5.13 -9.39
C MET A 226 -0.66 -6.65 -9.60
N ARG A 227 -1.48 -7.21 -10.49
CA ARG A 227 -1.43 -8.63 -10.85
C ARG A 227 -0.11 -8.97 -11.54
N ALA A 228 0.35 -8.13 -12.47
CA ALA A 228 1.62 -8.32 -13.15
C ALA A 228 2.81 -8.18 -12.18
N ASP A 229 2.79 -7.17 -11.30
CA ASP A 229 3.80 -6.99 -10.25
C ASP A 229 3.88 -8.18 -9.28
N LEU A 230 2.73 -8.74 -8.85
CA LEU A 230 2.68 -9.90 -7.96
C LEU A 230 3.10 -11.21 -8.66
N LEU A 231 2.64 -11.47 -9.88
CA LEU A 231 3.04 -12.67 -10.64
C LEU A 231 4.55 -12.66 -10.96
N ARG A 232 5.15 -11.48 -11.16
CA ARG A 232 6.61 -11.30 -11.30
C ARG A 232 7.39 -11.57 -10.00
N VAL A 233 6.71 -11.74 -8.86
CA VAL A 233 7.32 -12.14 -7.58
C VAL A 233 6.63 -13.37 -6.96
N HIS A 234 5.89 -14.15 -7.74
CA HIS A 234 5.13 -15.31 -7.26
C HIS A 234 6.04 -16.33 -6.55
N PRO A 235 5.64 -16.92 -5.39
CA PRO A 235 6.56 -17.67 -4.53
C PRO A 235 7.24 -18.86 -5.21
N THR A 236 6.49 -19.59 -6.04
CA THR A 236 6.91 -20.85 -6.67
C THR A 236 6.98 -20.81 -8.19
N LYS A 237 6.51 -19.73 -8.82
CA LYS A 237 6.31 -19.59 -10.29
C LYS A 237 6.44 -18.14 -10.77
N PRO A 238 7.52 -17.40 -10.42
CA PRO A 238 7.66 -15.99 -10.79
C PRO A 238 7.76 -15.86 -12.32
N THR A 239 6.91 -15.04 -12.94
CA THR A 239 6.91 -14.85 -14.41
C THR A 239 6.69 -13.40 -14.85
N GLY A 240 7.42 -12.98 -15.88
CA GLY A 240 7.35 -11.67 -16.51
C GLY A 240 6.32 -11.57 -17.64
N LEU A 241 5.77 -12.70 -18.12
CA LEU A 241 4.80 -12.73 -19.22
C LEU A 241 3.54 -11.87 -18.97
N PRO A 242 2.94 -11.83 -17.75
CA PRO A 242 1.80 -10.94 -17.47
C PRO A 242 2.16 -9.45 -17.59
N SER A 243 3.41 -9.08 -17.27
CA SER A 243 3.91 -7.71 -17.47
C SER A 243 4.13 -7.39 -18.94
N LEU A 244 4.69 -8.33 -19.69
CA LEU A 244 4.88 -8.22 -21.14
C LEU A 244 3.53 -7.96 -21.83
N GLU A 245 2.51 -8.75 -21.47
CA GLU A 245 1.17 -8.61 -22.06
C GLU A 245 0.47 -7.32 -21.63
N PHE A 246 0.63 -6.89 -20.37
CA PHE A 246 0.19 -5.54 -19.95
C PHE A 246 0.81 -4.44 -20.82
N ILE A 247 2.13 -4.49 -21.05
CA ILE A 247 2.83 -3.51 -21.87
C ILE A 247 2.33 -3.58 -23.32
N ARG A 248 2.26 -4.77 -23.93
CA ARG A 248 1.76 -4.97 -25.30
C ARG A 248 0.36 -4.37 -25.47
N ARG A 249 -0.62 -4.86 -24.69
CA ARG A 249 -2.05 -4.48 -24.78
C ARG A 249 -2.28 -2.97 -24.68
N PHE A 250 -1.59 -2.28 -23.79
CA PHE A 250 -1.80 -0.84 -23.58
C PHE A 250 -0.82 0.07 -24.34
N HIS A 251 0.31 -0.46 -24.84
CA HIS A 251 1.19 0.25 -25.76
C HIS A 251 0.61 0.34 -27.18
N THR A 252 0.00 -0.74 -27.68
CA THR A 252 -0.60 -0.80 -29.04
C THR A 252 -1.96 -0.13 -29.14
N ALA A 253 -2.71 -0.02 -28.03
CA ALA A 253 -4.06 0.56 -27.99
C ALA A 253 -4.20 1.91 -28.74
N VAL A 254 -5.31 2.05 -29.45
CA VAL A 254 -5.75 3.26 -30.16
C VAL A 254 -7.24 3.48 -29.84
N PRO A 255 -7.63 4.62 -29.23
CA PRO A 255 -6.76 5.62 -28.61
C PRO A 255 -5.99 5.04 -27.41
N ARG A 256 -4.75 5.52 -27.18
CA ARG A 256 -3.96 5.10 -26.01
C ARG A 256 -4.59 5.65 -24.72
N PRO A 257 -4.87 4.81 -23.70
CA PRO A 257 -5.45 5.27 -22.44
C PRO A 257 -4.60 6.33 -21.72
N ILE A 258 -5.28 7.28 -21.06
CA ILE A 258 -4.63 8.42 -20.37
C ILE A 258 -3.66 7.93 -19.28
N PHE A 259 -4.01 6.88 -18.53
CA PHE A 259 -3.17 6.35 -17.45
C PHE A 259 -1.78 5.88 -17.92
N MET A 260 -1.63 5.49 -19.19
CA MET A 260 -0.32 5.09 -19.74
C MET A 260 0.66 6.26 -19.84
N ARG A 261 0.18 7.51 -19.91
CA ARG A 261 1.06 8.70 -19.84
C ARG A 261 1.66 8.82 -18.45
N HIS A 262 0.81 8.85 -17.41
CA HIS A 262 1.24 8.87 -16.02
C HIS A 262 2.12 7.67 -15.64
N PHE A 263 1.91 6.50 -16.26
CA PHE A 263 2.80 5.35 -16.12
C PHE A 263 4.20 5.66 -16.68
N PHE A 264 4.33 6.05 -17.95
CA PHE A 264 5.61 6.35 -18.60
C PHE A 264 6.30 7.63 -18.09
N ASP A 265 5.57 8.55 -17.46
CA ASP A 265 6.15 9.73 -16.80
C ASP A 265 6.63 9.43 -15.35
N SER A 266 6.50 8.19 -14.84
CA SER A 266 6.77 7.86 -13.43
C SER A 266 7.94 6.89 -13.16
N TRP A 267 8.61 7.10 -12.03
CA TRP A 267 9.59 6.16 -11.48
C TRP A 267 9.02 4.76 -11.21
N ASN A 268 7.72 4.65 -10.91
CA ASN A 268 7.05 3.36 -10.74
C ASN A 268 6.94 2.60 -12.08
N GLY A 269 6.58 3.30 -13.16
CA GLY A 269 6.62 2.74 -14.51
C GLY A 269 8.02 2.32 -14.91
N PHE A 270 9.04 3.13 -14.64
CA PHE A 270 10.44 2.76 -14.90
C PHE A 270 10.82 1.48 -14.15
N GLY A 271 10.47 1.39 -12.86
CA GLY A 271 10.69 0.20 -12.03
C GLY A 271 9.96 -1.03 -12.55
N PHE A 272 8.72 -0.89 -13.01
CA PHE A 272 7.93 -1.95 -13.62
C PHE A 272 8.60 -2.48 -14.90
N MET A 273 8.95 -1.59 -15.83
CA MET A 273 9.59 -1.93 -17.10
C MET A 273 10.92 -2.66 -16.85
N LEU A 274 11.80 -2.09 -16.01
CA LEU A 274 13.11 -2.68 -15.70
C LEU A 274 13.00 -4.05 -15.02
N ASN A 275 12.13 -4.19 -14.02
CA ASN A 275 11.98 -5.45 -13.31
C ASN A 275 11.38 -6.55 -14.19
N SER A 276 10.50 -6.18 -15.11
CA SER A 276 9.86 -7.13 -16.03
C SER A 276 10.84 -7.60 -17.10
N ALA A 277 11.63 -6.70 -17.69
CA ALA A 277 12.71 -7.07 -18.61
C ALA A 277 13.76 -7.99 -17.94
N LYS A 278 14.15 -7.70 -16.69
CA LYS A 278 15.07 -8.56 -15.92
C LYS A 278 14.53 -9.98 -15.75
N LEU A 279 13.25 -10.14 -15.42
CA LEU A 279 12.67 -11.49 -15.21
C LEU A 279 12.53 -12.25 -16.55
N LEU A 280 12.07 -11.58 -17.61
CA LEU A 280 11.98 -12.15 -18.95
C LEU A 280 13.34 -12.67 -19.45
N GLU A 281 14.43 -11.94 -19.25
CA GLU A 281 15.79 -12.41 -19.61
C GLU A 281 16.19 -13.66 -18.82
N THR A 282 15.86 -13.74 -17.53
CA THR A 282 16.13 -14.94 -16.69
C THR A 282 15.20 -16.12 -16.97
N GLU A 283 13.99 -15.88 -17.50
CA GLU A 283 13.08 -16.92 -18.03
C GLU A 283 13.51 -17.40 -19.43
N GLY A 284 14.49 -16.75 -20.07
CA GLY A 284 14.96 -17.07 -21.42
C GLY A 284 14.28 -16.28 -22.55
N TYR A 285 13.28 -15.45 -22.26
CA TYR A 285 12.56 -14.57 -23.19
C TYR A 285 13.40 -13.32 -23.56
N LYS A 286 14.59 -13.53 -24.13
CA LYS A 286 15.60 -12.49 -24.39
C LYS A 286 15.17 -11.45 -25.44
N LYS A 287 14.32 -11.83 -26.40
CA LYS A 287 13.79 -10.89 -27.40
C LYS A 287 12.78 -9.95 -26.76
N GLU A 288 11.93 -10.50 -25.91
CA GLU A 288 10.87 -9.82 -25.15
C GLU A 288 11.47 -8.89 -24.10
N ALA A 289 12.52 -9.34 -23.40
CA ALA A 289 13.29 -8.54 -22.44
C ALA A 289 13.90 -7.29 -23.10
N ARG A 290 14.48 -7.45 -24.29
CA ARG A 290 15.01 -6.33 -25.10
C ARG A 290 13.90 -5.41 -25.58
N TRP A 291 12.81 -5.95 -26.13
CA TRP A 291 11.64 -5.18 -26.57
C TRP A 291 11.03 -4.32 -25.45
N VAL A 292 10.93 -4.85 -24.21
CA VAL A 292 10.48 -4.06 -23.05
C VAL A 292 11.44 -2.89 -22.76
N LEU A 293 12.75 -3.08 -22.93
CA LEU A 293 13.74 -2.01 -22.73
C LEU A 293 13.78 -1.00 -23.89
N ASP A 294 13.51 -1.42 -25.13
CA ASP A 294 13.32 -0.51 -26.28
C ASP A 294 12.11 0.41 -26.07
N ILE A 295 10.94 -0.15 -25.71
CA ILE A 295 9.75 0.64 -25.36
C ILE A 295 10.03 1.57 -24.16
N GLY A 296 10.81 1.10 -23.18
CA GLY A 296 11.29 1.92 -22.07
C GLY A 296 12.14 3.11 -22.52
N LEU A 297 13.10 2.88 -23.42
CA LEU A 297 13.96 3.92 -23.99
C LEU A 297 13.18 4.95 -24.83
N LEU A 298 12.20 4.49 -25.62
CA LEU A 298 11.34 5.29 -26.48
C LEU A 298 10.37 6.19 -25.70
N GLU A 299 9.64 5.62 -24.73
CA GLU A 299 8.59 6.33 -23.99
C GLU A 299 9.14 7.09 -22.78
N MET A 300 10.24 6.61 -22.17
CA MET A 300 10.80 7.13 -20.92
C MET A 300 12.28 7.56 -21.03
N PRO A 301 12.71 8.35 -22.05
CA PRO A 301 14.12 8.62 -22.32
C PRO A 301 14.88 9.24 -21.14
N ASN A 302 14.27 10.17 -20.40
CA ASN A 302 14.87 10.77 -19.19
C ASN A 302 15.16 9.72 -18.10
N HIS A 303 14.32 8.68 -18.00
CA HIS A 303 14.54 7.58 -17.07
C HIS A 303 15.57 6.58 -17.58
N PHE A 304 15.75 6.37 -18.89
CA PHE A 304 16.74 5.41 -19.43
C PHE A 304 18.10 6.01 -19.80
N ASN A 305 18.24 7.33 -19.94
CA ASN A 305 19.53 7.99 -20.14
C ASN A 305 20.24 8.29 -18.78
N PRO A 306 21.43 7.72 -18.50
CA PRO A 306 22.17 7.98 -17.26
C PRO A 306 22.59 9.45 -17.06
N GLN A 307 22.83 10.20 -18.14
CA GLN A 307 23.20 11.62 -18.06
C GLN A 307 22.00 12.48 -17.62
N ALA A 308 20.82 12.24 -18.20
CA ALA A 308 19.58 12.93 -17.82
C ALA A 308 19.25 12.74 -16.33
N ARG A 309 19.41 11.51 -15.81
CA ARG A 309 19.27 11.21 -14.37
C ARG A 309 20.22 12.03 -13.48
N TYR A 310 21.45 12.28 -13.94
CA TYR A 310 22.45 13.02 -13.17
C TYR A 310 22.16 14.52 -13.14
N VAL A 311 21.60 15.07 -14.22
CA VAL A 311 21.10 16.46 -14.28
C VAL A 311 19.87 16.62 -13.38
N GLN A 312 18.86 15.76 -13.52
CA GLN A 312 17.64 15.81 -12.70
C GLN A 312 17.94 15.57 -11.20
N GLY A 313 18.87 14.67 -10.90
CA GLY A 313 19.37 14.46 -9.53
C GLY A 313 20.13 15.65 -8.92
N LYS A 314 20.45 16.69 -9.71
CA LYS A 314 20.96 17.98 -9.23
C LYS A 314 19.85 19.05 -9.11
N SER A 315 18.90 19.13 -10.05
CA SER A 315 17.77 20.07 -9.93
C SER A 315 16.98 19.85 -8.64
N ASP A 316 16.62 18.59 -8.38
CA ASP A 316 15.82 18.16 -7.23
C ASP A 316 16.59 18.27 -5.88
N ARG A 317 17.84 18.75 -5.92
CA ARG A 317 18.71 18.99 -4.75
C ARG A 317 19.13 20.44 -4.58
N LEU A 318 19.08 21.28 -5.61
CA LEU A 318 19.35 22.72 -5.50
C LEU A 318 18.09 23.52 -5.17
N PHE A 319 16.91 23.07 -5.60
CA PHE A 319 15.64 23.76 -5.34
C PHE A 319 14.65 22.84 -4.64
N GLY A 320 14.42 23.11 -3.35
CA GLY A 320 13.38 22.45 -2.56
C GLY A 320 12.02 23.07 -2.85
N TYR A 321 11.22 22.38 -3.67
CA TYR A 321 9.93 22.82 -4.23
C TYR A 321 10.01 24.03 -5.18
N GLU A 322 9.23 23.94 -6.26
CA GLU A 322 8.98 24.97 -7.29
C GLU A 322 10.19 25.49 -8.11
N ALA A 323 10.53 24.75 -9.16
CA ALA A 323 11.32 25.27 -10.30
C ALA A 323 11.00 24.54 -11.62
N THR A 324 9.88 24.88 -12.27
CA THR A 324 9.61 24.43 -13.66
C THR A 324 10.47 25.23 -14.64
N ASN A 325 11.66 24.74 -14.96
CA ASN A 325 12.51 25.33 -16.01
C ASN A 325 11.79 25.34 -17.38
N PRO A 326 11.51 26.51 -17.99
CA PRO A 326 10.78 26.59 -19.26
C PRO A 326 11.61 26.23 -20.51
N GLY A 327 12.94 26.10 -20.37
CA GLY A 327 13.87 26.09 -21.51
C GLY A 327 14.14 24.73 -22.17
N GLU A 328 13.97 23.61 -21.47
CA GLU A 328 14.22 22.29 -22.09
C GLU A 328 13.04 21.86 -22.97
N LYS A 329 13.25 21.94 -24.29
CA LYS A 329 12.33 21.39 -25.30
C LYS A 329 12.17 19.88 -25.13
N ARG A 330 11.15 19.48 -24.36
CA ARG A 330 10.61 18.11 -24.36
C ARG A 330 10.32 17.71 -25.82
N PRO A 331 10.64 16.48 -26.25
CA PRO A 331 10.34 16.03 -27.62
C PRO A 331 8.88 16.30 -27.97
N VAL A 332 8.62 16.89 -29.13
CA VAL A 332 7.28 17.37 -29.48
C VAL A 332 6.35 16.17 -29.62
N ARG A 333 5.06 16.40 -29.33
CA ARG A 333 3.98 15.40 -29.39
C ARG A 333 4.06 14.52 -30.64
N ASP A 334 4.34 15.14 -31.79
CA ASP A 334 4.43 14.51 -33.09
C ASP A 334 5.67 13.62 -33.25
N ASP A 335 6.80 13.98 -32.66
CA ASP A 335 8.06 13.22 -32.78
C ASP A 335 7.92 11.85 -32.09
N ARG A 336 7.29 11.83 -30.90
CA ARG A 336 6.95 10.58 -30.21
C ARG A 336 5.93 9.75 -31.00
N GLN A 337 4.97 10.39 -31.68
CA GLN A 337 4.00 9.69 -32.52
C GLN A 337 4.64 9.11 -33.79
N LYS A 338 5.55 9.84 -34.46
CA LYS A 338 6.30 9.38 -35.64
C LYS A 338 7.25 8.23 -35.29
N ALA A 339 8.00 8.34 -34.19
CA ALA A 339 8.87 7.27 -33.72
C ALA A 339 8.10 6.00 -33.33
N ARG A 340 6.94 6.14 -32.65
CA ARG A 340 6.02 5.02 -32.37
C ARG A 340 5.48 4.39 -33.66
N ALA A 341 5.13 5.19 -34.67
CA ALA A 341 4.63 4.68 -35.94
C ALA A 341 5.69 3.85 -36.67
N ALA A 342 6.92 4.35 -36.77
CA ALA A 342 8.04 3.63 -37.40
C ALA A 342 8.36 2.30 -36.68
N TYR A 343 8.45 2.30 -35.35
CA TYR A 343 8.72 1.07 -34.59
C TYR A 343 7.58 0.04 -34.70
N LEU A 344 6.33 0.49 -34.88
CA LEU A 344 5.19 -0.41 -35.11
C LEU A 344 5.12 -0.93 -36.56
N SER A 345 5.62 -0.19 -37.56
CA SER A 345 5.75 -0.72 -38.93
C SER A 345 6.89 -1.74 -39.04
N ASP A 346 8.05 -1.48 -38.42
CA ASP A 346 9.18 -2.41 -38.44
C ASP A 346 8.85 -3.70 -37.68
N GLY A 347 8.15 -3.59 -36.55
CA GLY A 347 7.70 -4.70 -35.73
C GLY A 347 6.59 -5.57 -36.35
N ALA A 348 6.00 -5.18 -37.48
CA ALA A 348 4.89 -5.91 -38.11
C ALA A 348 5.32 -7.25 -38.75
N THR A 349 6.62 -7.50 -38.91
CA THR A 349 7.14 -8.70 -39.61
C THR A 349 7.37 -9.90 -38.67
N VAL A 350 6.55 -10.05 -37.63
CA VAL A 350 6.44 -11.30 -36.86
C VAL A 350 5.18 -12.04 -37.34
N ARG A 351 5.37 -12.97 -38.29
CA ARG A 351 4.28 -13.83 -38.77
C ARG A 351 3.73 -14.66 -37.61
N ILE A 352 2.40 -14.71 -37.51
CA ILE A 352 1.68 -15.58 -36.58
C ILE A 352 1.81 -17.03 -37.06
N PHE A 353 2.38 -17.88 -36.21
CA PHE A 353 2.27 -19.34 -36.19
C PHE A 353 2.31 -19.77 -34.72
#